data_AF-A0AA39P0K3-F1
#
_entry.id   AF-A0AA39P0K3-F1
#
_cell.length_a   1.000
_cell.length_b   1.000
_cell.length_c   1.000
_cell.angle_alpha   90.00
_cell.angle_beta   90.00
_cell.angle_gamma   90.00
#
_symmetry.space_group_name_H-M   'P 1'
#
loop_
_entity.id
_entity.type
_entity.pdbx_description
1 polymer ?
#
loop_
_entity_poly.entity_id
_entity_poly.type
_entity_poly.pdbx_seq_one_letter_code
_entity_poly.pdbx_strand_id
1 'polypeptide(L)'
;MLSIFVRNPPSDWSSLPPSLKTFVVAVEFLLHRFALPESDSSRGIIHLSLSAAVEWIYNQTFTPQDSPAVIKVLEDIILEYSRATTEQAVLRYYRGISALYYHLSFRLLLVHPWFSDECPADDTCLMLANLLAHHVPAAYAVFLVNRCLEFFGNRLFDVASTSVIGQYVAHIDHLHEPHNLFLACTILALRTSGDILTDRHAVYTDITRLLRLRTQDPAWDQCRTKLRDLVGKDGAGFFAQHRIWQIGALCEMTVQEIQVAQDRIKYVVEVVDGFFDGGVDISVTYDSTRPLIGRVLGWHFGRKPPGKSEQGQQV
;
A
#
# COMPACT_ATOMS: atom_id res chain seq x y z
N MET A 1 45.33 15.87 0.48
CA MET A 1 44.27 15.70 1.50
C MET A 1 43.71 14.28 1.49
N LEU A 2 43.27 13.73 0.35
CA LEU A 2 42.82 12.32 0.22
C LEU A 2 43.84 11.28 0.74
N SER A 3 45.14 11.51 0.57
CA SER A 3 46.19 10.59 1.04
C SER A 3 46.29 10.47 2.57
N ILE A 4 45.74 11.40 3.34
CA ILE A 4 45.75 11.36 4.81
C ILE A 4 44.64 10.45 5.32
N PHE A 5 43.44 10.55 4.73
CA PHE A 5 42.29 9.70 5.03
C PHE A 5 42.51 8.23 4.62
N VAL A 6 43.23 7.99 3.52
CA VAL A 6 43.59 6.63 3.10
C VAL A 6 44.65 6.02 4.03
N ARG A 7 45.54 6.83 4.64
CA ARG A 7 46.62 6.33 5.50
C ARG A 7 46.18 6.06 6.93
N ASN A 8 45.23 6.83 7.46
CA ASN A 8 44.73 6.69 8.82
C ASN A 8 43.18 6.66 8.83
N PRO A 9 42.55 5.59 8.34
CA PRO A 9 41.11 5.46 8.45
C PRO A 9 40.70 5.39 9.93
N PRO A 10 39.52 5.90 10.31
CA PRO A 10 39.00 5.71 11.65
C PRO A 10 38.89 4.20 11.95
N SER A 11 39.11 3.84 13.22
CA SER A 11 39.37 2.45 13.65
C SER A 11 38.23 1.47 13.32
N ASP A 12 37.02 2.00 13.21
CA ASP A 12 35.79 1.31 12.81
C ASP A 12 35.79 0.86 11.35
N TRP A 13 36.66 1.40 10.49
CA TRP A 13 36.68 1.05 9.07
C TRP A 13 37.62 -0.10 8.74
N SER A 14 38.40 -0.59 9.71
CA SER A 14 39.42 -1.62 9.46
C SER A 14 38.85 -2.88 8.78
N SER A 15 37.60 -3.24 9.06
CA SER A 15 36.87 -4.37 8.48
C SER A 15 36.26 -4.12 7.08
N LEU A 16 36.17 -2.88 6.60
CA LEU A 16 35.48 -2.59 5.33
C LEU A 16 36.29 -3.07 4.11
N PRO A 17 35.63 -3.53 3.03
CA PRO A 17 36.26 -3.80 1.75
C PRO A 17 37.03 -2.58 1.22
N PRO A 18 38.19 -2.75 0.55
CA PRO A 18 38.98 -1.63 0.04
C PRO A 18 38.20 -0.67 -0.87
N SER A 19 37.32 -1.20 -1.73
CA SER A 19 36.46 -0.39 -2.61
C SER A 19 35.52 0.51 -1.82
N LEU A 20 34.92 0.00 -0.75
CA LEU A 20 34.02 0.75 0.11
C LEU A 20 34.77 1.81 0.92
N LYS A 21 35.98 1.50 1.41
CA LYS A 21 36.85 2.50 2.06
C LYS A 21 37.14 3.68 1.13
N THR A 22 37.53 3.39 -0.12
CA THR A 22 37.78 4.44 -1.12
C THR A 22 36.53 5.27 -1.39
N PHE A 23 35.37 4.61 -1.50
CA PHE A 23 34.09 5.28 -1.70
C PHE A 23 33.75 6.23 -0.55
N VAL A 24 33.79 5.76 0.70
CA VAL A 24 33.49 6.56 1.90
C VAL A 24 34.40 7.79 1.98
N VAL A 25 35.72 7.60 1.78
CA VAL A 25 36.70 8.71 1.78
C VAL A 25 36.38 9.74 0.68
N ALA A 26 35.97 9.29 -0.51
CA ALA A 26 35.60 10.18 -1.59
C ALA A 26 34.35 10.99 -1.26
N VAL A 27 33.34 10.37 -0.65
CA VAL A 27 32.11 11.06 -0.24
C VAL A 27 32.37 12.05 0.88
N GLU A 28 33.12 11.69 1.93
CA GLU A 28 33.49 12.61 3.00
C GLU A 28 34.26 13.83 2.46
N PHE A 29 35.18 13.61 1.50
CA PHE A 29 35.87 14.69 0.83
C PHE A 29 34.91 15.62 0.07
N LEU A 30 33.94 15.06 -0.66
CA LEU A 30 32.91 15.83 -1.37
C LEU A 30 32.03 16.64 -0.39
N LEU A 31 31.61 16.04 0.72
CA LEU A 31 30.82 16.72 1.76
C LEU A 31 31.61 17.85 2.41
N HIS A 32 32.88 17.61 2.73
CA HIS A 32 33.75 18.65 3.27
C HIS A 32 33.89 19.84 2.30
N ARG A 33 34.07 19.57 1.00
CA ARG A 33 34.11 20.62 -0.04
C ARG A 33 32.77 21.32 -0.21
N PHE A 34 31.66 20.59 -0.08
CA PHE A 34 30.31 21.15 -0.17
C PHE A 34 29.99 22.16 0.94
N ALA A 35 30.53 21.94 2.14
CA ALA A 35 30.36 22.84 3.28
C ALA A 35 31.17 24.15 3.18
N LEU A 36 32.14 24.24 2.26
CA LEU A 36 32.94 25.44 2.08
C LEU A 36 32.18 26.48 1.22
N PRO A 37 32.37 27.79 1.48
CA PRO A 37 31.83 28.85 0.63
C PRO A 37 32.64 28.92 -0.68
N GLU A 38 32.39 27.99 -1.59
CA GLU A 38 33.02 27.92 -2.91
C GLU A 38 32.14 28.58 -3.99
N SER A 39 32.75 28.88 -5.15
CA SER A 39 32.03 29.46 -6.28
C SER A 39 30.94 28.52 -6.81
N ASP A 40 29.81 29.08 -7.25
CA ASP A 40 28.61 28.34 -7.72
C ASP A 40 28.89 27.21 -8.71
N SER A 41 29.91 27.37 -9.57
CA SER A 41 30.32 26.37 -10.57
C SER A 41 30.82 25.05 -9.97
N SER A 42 31.56 25.10 -8.86
CA SER A 42 32.08 23.92 -8.18
C SER A 42 30.99 23.17 -7.41
N ARG A 43 30.01 23.92 -6.88
CA ARG A 43 28.89 23.39 -6.10
C ARG A 43 27.99 22.48 -6.92
N GLY A 44 27.72 22.84 -8.18
CA GLY A 44 26.95 22.00 -9.11
C GLY A 44 27.61 20.65 -9.38
N ILE A 45 28.94 20.63 -9.56
CA ILE A 45 29.72 19.40 -9.79
C ILE A 45 29.74 18.52 -8.54
N ILE A 46 29.91 19.11 -7.36
CA ILE A 46 29.88 18.38 -6.08
C ILE A 46 28.50 17.76 -5.85
N HIS A 47 27.41 18.49 -6.12
CA HIS A 47 26.04 17.98 -6.02
C HIS A 47 25.79 16.80 -6.97
N LEU A 48 26.21 16.90 -8.23
CA LEU A 48 26.11 15.79 -9.19
C LEU A 48 26.90 14.55 -8.71
N SER A 49 28.08 14.77 -8.14
CA SER A 49 28.94 13.70 -7.63
C SER A 49 28.32 13.01 -6.41
N LEU A 50 27.72 13.76 -5.48
CA LEU A 50 26.99 13.21 -4.33
C LEU A 50 25.72 12.46 -4.77
N SER A 51 25.01 12.97 -5.77
CA SER A 51 23.83 12.29 -6.35
C SER A 51 24.23 10.95 -6.98
N ALA A 52 25.32 10.92 -7.75
CA ALA A 52 25.87 9.69 -8.31
C ALA A 52 26.36 8.72 -7.22
N ALA A 53 26.86 9.22 -6.09
CA ALA A 53 27.23 8.39 -4.95
C ALA A 53 26.00 7.71 -4.32
N VAL A 54 24.89 8.43 -4.13
CA VAL A 54 23.63 7.84 -3.67
C VAL A 54 23.14 6.76 -4.64
N GLU A 55 23.10 7.06 -5.94
CA GLU A 55 22.70 6.08 -6.96
C GLU A 55 23.62 4.85 -6.98
N TRP A 56 24.92 5.02 -6.76
CA TRP A 56 25.84 3.91 -6.63
C TRP A 56 25.49 3.04 -5.42
N ILE A 57 25.28 3.63 -4.23
CA ILE A 57 24.89 2.89 -3.02
C ILE A 57 23.58 2.13 -3.26
N TYR A 58 22.63 2.71 -4.01
CA TYR A 58 21.34 2.06 -4.35
C TYR A 58 21.53 0.73 -5.07
N ASN A 59 22.49 0.72 -6.01
CA ASN A 59 22.75 -0.40 -6.89
C ASN A 59 23.70 -1.45 -6.28
N GLN A 60 24.20 -1.23 -5.06
CA GLN A 60 25.09 -2.17 -4.38
C GLN A 60 24.35 -3.06 -3.39
N THR A 61 24.90 -4.25 -3.17
CA THR A 61 24.50 -5.14 -2.06
C THR A 61 25.57 -5.07 -0.96
N PHE A 62 25.16 -4.67 0.24
CA PHE A 62 26.05 -4.54 1.39
C PHE A 62 25.88 -5.69 2.37
N THR A 63 26.97 -6.09 3.02
CA THR A 63 26.88 -7.04 4.13
C THR A 63 26.39 -6.31 5.40
N PRO A 64 25.87 -7.04 6.41
CA PRO A 64 25.51 -6.41 7.68
C PRO A 64 26.66 -5.66 8.36
N GLN A 65 27.92 -6.09 8.12
CA GLN A 65 29.12 -5.44 8.66
C GLN A 65 29.41 -4.10 7.99
N ASP A 66 29.04 -3.93 6.71
CA ASP A 66 29.25 -2.69 5.94
C ASP A 66 28.16 -1.64 6.23
N SER A 67 26.99 -2.09 6.69
CA SER A 67 25.77 -1.27 6.80
C SER A 67 25.95 -0.02 7.67
N PRO A 68 26.60 -0.05 8.86
CA PRO A 68 26.77 1.15 9.68
C PRO A 68 27.56 2.26 8.97
N ALA A 69 28.61 1.91 8.23
CA ALA A 69 29.43 2.88 7.51
C ALA A 69 28.64 3.52 6.35
N VAL A 70 27.86 2.71 5.63
CA VAL A 70 27.02 3.19 4.51
C VAL A 70 25.88 4.09 5.04
N ILE A 71 25.23 3.70 6.13
CA ILE A 71 24.16 4.49 6.76
C ILE A 71 24.72 5.84 7.20
N LYS A 72 25.86 5.86 7.91
CA LYS A 72 26.52 7.10 8.32
C LYS A 72 26.79 8.03 7.12
N VAL A 73 27.34 7.48 6.03
CA VAL A 73 27.57 8.26 4.81
C VAL A 73 26.27 8.84 4.26
N LEU A 74 25.20 8.05 4.18
CA LEU A 74 23.91 8.55 3.71
C LEU A 74 23.36 9.66 4.61
N GLU A 75 23.44 9.49 5.94
CA GLU A 75 23.03 10.49 6.93
C GLU A 75 23.81 11.80 6.75
N ASP A 76 25.12 11.72 6.58
CA ASP A 76 25.96 12.91 6.37
C ASP A 76 25.60 13.63 5.06
N ILE A 77 25.30 12.89 3.97
CA ILE A 77 24.85 13.52 2.73
C ILE A 77 23.45 14.15 2.90
N ILE A 78 22.50 13.47 3.56
CA ILE A 78 21.17 14.04 3.86
C ILE A 78 21.31 15.34 4.66
N LEU A 79 22.13 15.30 5.71
CA LEU A 79 22.32 16.42 6.60
C LEU A 79 22.82 17.66 5.84
N GLU A 80 23.80 17.51 4.96
CA GLU A 80 24.28 18.66 4.20
C GLU A 80 23.32 19.15 3.12
N TYR A 81 22.56 18.26 2.49
CA TYR A 81 21.50 18.67 1.57
C TYR A 81 20.40 19.48 2.26
N SER A 82 20.02 19.08 3.48
CA SER A 82 19.02 19.78 4.28
C SER A 82 19.45 21.20 4.66
N ARG A 83 20.76 21.43 4.84
CA ARG A 83 21.32 22.77 5.11
C ARG A 83 21.44 23.64 3.86
N ALA A 84 21.62 23.03 2.69
CA ALA A 84 21.98 23.74 1.46
C ALA A 84 20.80 24.17 0.58
N THR A 85 19.59 23.64 0.80
CA THR A 85 18.47 23.85 -0.14
C THR A 85 17.21 24.38 0.52
N THR A 86 16.44 25.17 -0.24
CA THR A 86 15.04 25.48 0.07
C THR A 86 14.16 24.25 -0.23
N GLU A 87 13.04 24.10 0.50
CA GLU A 87 12.20 22.90 0.70
C GLU A 87 11.97 21.96 -0.52
N GLN A 88 11.96 22.46 -1.75
CA GLN A 88 11.59 21.67 -2.93
C GLN A 88 12.69 20.73 -3.47
N ALA A 89 13.98 21.06 -3.29
CA ALA A 89 15.07 20.16 -3.70
C ALA A 89 15.29 19.03 -2.68
N VAL A 90 15.06 19.33 -1.39
CA VAL A 90 15.02 18.36 -0.29
C VAL A 90 14.03 17.23 -0.61
N LEU A 91 12.83 17.55 -1.10
CA LEU A 91 11.79 16.56 -1.43
C LEU A 91 12.18 15.56 -2.54
N ARG A 92 12.88 15.99 -3.60
CA ARG A 92 13.33 15.08 -4.67
C ARG A 92 14.47 14.18 -4.22
N TYR A 93 15.38 14.74 -3.42
CA TYR A 93 16.51 14.04 -2.85
C TYR A 93 16.05 13.04 -1.76
N TYR A 94 15.11 13.44 -0.91
CA TYR A 94 14.42 12.57 0.05
C TYR A 94 13.73 11.42 -0.66
N ARG A 95 13.04 11.61 -1.80
CA ARG A 95 12.44 10.47 -2.53
C ARG A 95 13.48 9.44 -3.00
N GLY A 96 14.65 9.88 -3.44
CA GLY A 96 15.74 9.00 -3.87
C GLY A 96 16.40 8.24 -2.72
N ILE A 97 16.67 8.94 -1.60
CA ILE A 97 17.26 8.31 -0.41
C ILE A 97 16.23 7.52 0.39
N SER A 98 14.96 7.93 0.41
CA SER A 98 13.86 7.12 0.94
C SER A 98 13.91 5.74 0.31
N ALA A 99 13.96 5.60 -1.01
CA ALA A 99 14.04 4.28 -1.65
C ALA A 99 15.24 3.41 -1.20
N LEU A 100 16.35 4.05 -0.80
CA LEU A 100 17.62 3.45 -0.42
C LEU A 100 17.70 3.09 1.07
N TYR A 101 17.30 4.06 1.89
CA TYR A 101 16.99 3.91 3.30
C TYR A 101 15.91 2.86 3.46
N TYR A 102 14.94 2.73 2.56
CA TYR A 102 13.91 1.69 2.59
C TYR A 102 14.46 0.31 2.23
N HIS A 103 15.42 0.19 1.31
CA HIS A 103 16.08 -1.09 1.04
C HIS A 103 16.98 -1.57 2.20
N LEU A 104 17.72 -0.66 2.83
CA LEU A 104 18.57 -0.95 4.00
C LEU A 104 17.73 -1.10 5.28
N SER A 105 16.73 -0.25 5.46
CA SER A 105 15.76 -0.31 6.56
C SER A 105 14.84 -1.49 6.42
N PHE A 106 14.58 -2.06 5.24
CA PHE A 106 13.78 -3.30 5.14
C PHE A 106 14.40 -4.44 5.97
N ARG A 107 15.73 -4.46 6.15
CA ARG A 107 16.41 -5.39 7.06
C ARG A 107 16.34 -4.98 8.54
N LEU A 108 16.25 -3.69 8.86
CA LEU A 108 16.09 -3.15 10.23
C LEU A 108 14.62 -3.09 10.69
N LEU A 109 13.68 -3.00 9.75
CA LEU A 109 12.23 -2.98 9.92
C LEU A 109 11.70 -4.32 10.44
N LEU A 110 12.47 -5.41 10.32
CA LEU A 110 12.16 -6.65 11.03
C LEU A 110 12.24 -6.51 12.56
N VAL A 111 12.80 -5.41 13.10
CA VAL A 111 13.16 -5.28 14.52
C VAL A 111 12.47 -4.10 15.22
N HIS A 112 11.94 -3.10 14.51
CA HIS A 112 11.30 -1.94 15.15
C HIS A 112 9.76 -2.09 15.18
N PRO A 113 9.05 -1.83 16.29
CA PRO A 113 7.59 -1.77 16.28
C PRO A 113 7.15 -0.68 15.30
N TRP A 114 6.45 -1.08 14.24
CA TRP A 114 6.10 -0.26 13.06
C TRP A 114 5.19 0.92 13.36
N PHE A 115 4.81 1.12 14.61
CA PHE A 115 3.78 2.06 15.03
C PHE A 115 4.19 2.70 16.35
N SER A 116 5.15 3.63 16.29
CA SER A 116 5.16 4.70 17.28
C SER A 116 3.96 5.61 16.98
N ASP A 117 3.29 6.11 18.01
CA ASP A 117 2.08 6.96 17.91
C ASP A 117 2.31 8.27 17.13
N GLU A 118 3.57 8.59 16.78
CA GLU A 118 3.98 9.88 16.20
C GLU A 118 4.52 9.81 14.76
N CYS A 119 4.59 8.62 14.13
CA CYS A 119 5.20 8.48 12.80
C CYS A 119 4.18 8.72 11.66
N PRO A 120 4.53 9.42 10.56
CA PRO A 120 3.64 9.55 9.41
C PRO A 120 3.50 8.18 8.72
N ALA A 121 2.40 7.49 9.04
CA ALA A 121 2.06 6.17 8.51
C ALA A 121 2.12 6.12 6.97
N ASP A 122 1.84 7.24 6.31
CA ASP A 122 1.70 7.37 4.86
C ASP A 122 2.95 6.91 4.09
N ASP A 123 4.17 7.28 4.51
CA ASP A 123 5.41 6.93 3.79
C ASP A 123 5.73 5.44 3.88
N THR A 124 5.49 4.85 5.06
CA THR A 124 5.71 3.42 5.30
C THR A 124 4.66 2.58 4.57
N CYS A 125 3.40 3.03 4.56
CA CYS A 125 2.33 2.43 3.78
C CYS A 125 2.63 2.49 2.28
N LEU A 126 3.05 3.65 1.76
CA LEU A 126 3.43 3.80 0.36
C LEU A 126 4.61 2.89 -0.02
N MET A 127 5.62 2.77 0.86
CA MET A 127 6.73 1.84 0.68
C MET A 127 6.24 0.39 0.60
N LEU A 128 5.40 -0.04 1.55
CA LEU A 128 4.86 -1.39 1.58
C LEU A 128 3.99 -1.67 0.35
N ALA A 129 3.15 -0.73 -0.06
CA ALA A 129 2.37 -0.81 -1.29
C ALA A 129 3.28 -0.99 -2.52
N ASN A 130 4.37 -0.22 -2.59
CA ASN A 130 5.30 -0.28 -3.71
C ASN A 130 6.03 -1.63 -3.76
N LEU A 131 6.47 -2.16 -2.61
CA LEU A 131 7.12 -3.47 -2.55
C LEU A 131 6.17 -4.61 -2.92
N LEU A 132 4.91 -4.54 -2.48
CA LEU A 132 3.86 -5.50 -2.86
C LEU A 132 3.53 -5.40 -4.35
N ALA A 133 3.49 -4.18 -4.91
CA ALA A 133 3.25 -3.96 -6.34
C ALA A 133 4.35 -4.58 -7.21
N HIS A 134 5.59 -4.62 -6.73
CA HIS A 134 6.74 -5.23 -7.40
C HIS A 134 6.95 -6.71 -7.03
N HIS A 135 5.96 -7.34 -6.37
CA HIS A 135 5.97 -8.75 -6.00
C HIS A 135 7.18 -9.18 -5.16
N VAL A 136 7.68 -8.31 -4.29
CA VAL A 136 8.83 -8.64 -3.43
C VAL A 136 8.40 -9.67 -2.36
N PRO A 137 8.88 -10.93 -2.39
CA PRO A 137 8.36 -12.00 -1.51
C PRO A 137 8.48 -11.67 -0.02
N ALA A 138 9.57 -11.00 0.37
CA ALA A 138 9.80 -10.63 1.75
C ALA A 138 8.78 -9.60 2.26
N ALA A 139 8.23 -8.74 1.39
CA ALA A 139 7.23 -7.76 1.78
C ALA A 139 5.91 -8.44 2.18
N TYR A 140 5.54 -9.53 1.49
CA TYR A 140 4.40 -10.35 1.88
C TYR A 140 4.60 -11.02 3.24
N ALA A 141 5.80 -11.56 3.50
CA ALA A 141 6.12 -12.15 4.80
C ALA A 141 6.01 -11.13 5.94
N VAL A 142 6.56 -9.92 5.72
CA VAL A 142 6.45 -8.80 6.68
C VAL A 142 4.98 -8.42 6.89
N PHE A 143 4.20 -8.32 5.81
CA PHE A 143 2.79 -7.97 5.89
C PHE A 143 2.00 -8.95 6.76
N LEU A 144 2.27 -10.25 6.61
CA LEU A 144 1.64 -11.32 7.38
C LEU A 144 2.10 -11.32 8.84
N VAL A 145 3.41 -11.33 9.07
CA VAL A 145 4.01 -11.40 10.41
C VAL A 145 3.56 -10.23 11.28
N ASN A 146 3.44 -9.04 10.70
CA ASN A 146 3.02 -7.84 11.42
C ASN A 146 1.50 -7.63 11.44
N ARG A 147 0.70 -8.61 10.97
CA ARG A 147 -0.77 -8.54 10.91
C ARG A 147 -1.26 -7.22 10.29
N CYS A 148 -0.57 -6.77 9.23
CA CYS A 148 -0.81 -5.46 8.64
C CYS A 148 -2.27 -5.29 8.18
N LEU A 149 -2.93 -6.36 7.74
CA LEU A 149 -4.34 -6.31 7.36
C LEU A 149 -5.27 -5.90 8.51
N GLU A 150 -5.01 -6.42 9.72
CA GLU A 150 -5.79 -6.07 10.91
C GLU A 150 -5.46 -4.65 11.36
N PHE A 151 -4.18 -4.29 11.29
CA PHE A 151 -3.75 -2.93 11.56
C PHE A 151 -4.49 -1.92 10.66
N PHE A 152 -4.52 -2.17 9.35
CA PHE A 152 -5.24 -1.34 8.39
C PHE A 152 -6.76 -1.42 8.57
N GLY A 153 -7.29 -2.59 8.92
CA GLY A 153 -8.71 -2.75 9.22
C GLY A 153 -9.16 -1.94 10.44
N ASN A 154 -8.31 -1.81 11.44
CA ASN A 154 -8.58 -1.00 12.64
C ASN A 154 -8.40 0.51 12.39
N ARG A 155 -7.65 0.88 11.35
CA ARG A 155 -7.46 2.27 10.90
C ARG A 155 -8.17 2.50 9.58
N LEU A 156 -9.50 2.51 9.65
CA LEU A 156 -10.33 2.83 8.50
C LEU A 156 -9.93 4.23 7.98
N PHE A 157 -9.91 4.44 6.66
CA PHE A 157 -9.84 5.74 5.98
C PHE A 157 -8.49 6.36 5.58
N ASP A 158 -7.39 5.61 5.50
CA ASP A 158 -6.17 6.11 4.86
C ASP A 158 -6.08 5.71 3.37
N VAL A 159 -5.82 6.69 2.50
CA VAL A 159 -5.64 6.51 1.05
C VAL A 159 -4.50 5.54 0.77
N ALA A 160 -3.39 5.63 1.53
CA ALA A 160 -2.25 4.75 1.31
C ALA A 160 -2.60 3.29 1.62
N SER A 161 -3.41 3.05 2.65
CA SER A 161 -3.92 1.72 3.01
C SER A 161 -4.64 1.02 1.85
N THR A 162 -5.47 1.74 1.07
CA THR A 162 -6.16 1.14 -0.09
C THR A 162 -5.21 0.71 -1.20
N SER A 163 -4.13 1.47 -1.43
CA SER A 163 -3.08 1.10 -2.38
C SER A 163 -2.36 -0.17 -1.91
N VAL A 164 -2.01 -0.22 -0.63
CA VAL A 164 -1.35 -1.40 -0.02
C VAL A 164 -2.23 -2.64 -0.19
N ILE A 165 -3.52 -2.56 0.20
CA ILE A 165 -4.43 -3.70 0.14
C ILE A 165 -4.71 -4.12 -1.30
N GLY A 166 -4.87 -3.18 -2.24
CA GLY A 166 -5.06 -3.52 -3.65
C GLY A 166 -3.89 -4.34 -4.22
N GLN A 167 -2.65 -4.02 -3.84
CA GLN A 167 -1.47 -4.77 -4.28
C GLN A 167 -1.30 -6.10 -3.54
N TYR A 168 -1.61 -6.11 -2.24
CA TYR A 168 -1.63 -7.31 -1.40
C TYR A 168 -2.62 -8.35 -1.93
N VAL A 169 -3.87 -7.93 -2.16
CA VAL A 169 -4.99 -8.79 -2.58
C VAL A 169 -4.71 -9.51 -3.89
N ALA A 170 -4.01 -8.88 -4.81
CA ALA A 170 -3.76 -9.43 -6.13
C ALA A 170 -2.88 -10.70 -6.14
N HIS A 171 -2.25 -11.08 -5.02
CA HIS A 171 -1.14 -12.05 -5.02
C HIS A 171 -1.20 -13.15 -3.96
N ILE A 172 -2.29 -13.29 -3.20
CA ILE A 172 -2.21 -14.00 -1.91
C ILE A 172 -3.20 -15.15 -1.74
N ASP A 173 -2.64 -16.26 -1.25
CA ASP A 173 -3.35 -17.46 -0.78
C ASP A 173 -3.97 -17.27 0.62
N HIS A 174 -3.48 -16.35 1.44
CA HIS A 174 -4.01 -16.10 2.80
C HIS A 174 -5.39 -15.44 2.87
N LEU A 175 -5.99 -15.06 1.73
CA LEU A 175 -7.38 -14.58 1.69
C LEU A 175 -8.42 -15.72 1.84
N HIS A 176 -7.97 -16.99 1.89
CA HIS A 176 -8.79 -18.13 2.28
C HIS A 176 -9.32 -18.03 3.72
N GLU A 177 -8.70 -17.19 4.56
CA GLU A 177 -9.22 -16.94 5.90
C GLU A 177 -10.37 -15.94 5.84
N PRO A 178 -11.59 -16.32 6.29
CA PRO A 178 -12.78 -15.45 6.22
C PRO A 178 -12.61 -14.07 6.86
N HIS A 179 -11.78 -13.99 7.91
CA HIS A 179 -11.48 -12.73 8.57
C HIS A 179 -10.65 -11.79 7.69
N ASN A 180 -9.62 -12.31 7.02
CA ASN A 180 -8.77 -11.53 6.13
C ASN A 180 -9.55 -11.04 4.91
N LEU A 181 -10.37 -11.91 4.33
CA LEU A 181 -11.24 -11.52 3.21
C LEU A 181 -12.22 -10.41 3.60
N PHE A 182 -12.84 -10.54 4.78
CA PHE A 182 -13.72 -9.51 5.33
C PHE A 182 -13.01 -8.16 5.54
N LEU A 183 -11.80 -8.17 6.09
CA LEU A 183 -11.02 -6.94 6.28
C LEU A 183 -10.64 -6.32 4.94
N ALA A 184 -10.19 -7.12 3.97
CA ALA A 184 -9.88 -6.64 2.63
C ALA A 184 -11.09 -6.00 1.95
N CYS A 185 -12.26 -6.66 1.97
CA CYS A 185 -13.49 -6.10 1.43
C CYS A 185 -13.90 -4.79 2.12
N THR A 186 -13.80 -4.74 3.45
CA THR A 186 -14.14 -3.55 4.23
C THR A 186 -13.19 -2.39 3.92
N ILE A 187 -11.88 -2.62 3.82
CA ILE A 187 -10.89 -1.59 3.47
C ILE A 187 -11.14 -1.05 2.05
N LEU A 188 -11.40 -1.95 1.08
CA LEU A 188 -11.73 -1.56 -0.29
C LEU A 188 -13.05 -0.77 -0.36
N ALA A 189 -14.05 -1.16 0.42
CA ALA A 189 -15.33 -0.45 0.51
C ALA A 189 -15.18 0.96 1.09
N LEU A 190 -14.30 1.13 2.08
CA LEU A 190 -14.19 2.35 2.88
C LEU A 190 -13.09 3.30 2.41
N ARG A 191 -12.61 3.13 1.18
CA ARG A 191 -11.63 4.02 0.55
C ARG A 191 -12.03 5.49 0.73
N THR A 192 -11.13 6.31 1.25
CA THR A 192 -11.33 7.77 1.27
C THR A 192 -11.19 8.29 -0.16
N SER A 193 -12.25 8.93 -0.66
CA SER A 193 -12.26 9.57 -1.97
C SER A 193 -12.64 11.05 -1.82
N GLY A 194 -12.10 11.88 -2.71
CA GLY A 194 -12.51 13.28 -2.86
C GLY A 194 -13.79 13.46 -3.69
N ASP A 195 -14.33 12.39 -4.30
CA ASP A 195 -15.56 12.41 -5.11
C ASP A 195 -16.31 11.06 -5.03
N ILE A 196 -17.63 11.11 -4.84
CA ILE A 196 -18.54 9.96 -4.59
C ILE A 196 -18.76 9.11 -5.85
N LEU A 197 -18.78 9.71 -7.04
CA LEU A 197 -19.06 8.97 -8.29
C LEU A 197 -17.84 8.20 -8.79
N THR A 198 -16.66 8.82 -8.74
CA THR A 198 -15.39 8.18 -9.07
C THR A 198 -15.10 6.98 -8.15
N ASP A 199 -15.65 7.01 -6.94
CA ASP A 199 -15.44 6.01 -5.90
C ASP A 199 -16.16 4.68 -6.17
N ARG A 200 -17.43 4.70 -6.57
CA ARG A 200 -18.18 3.44 -6.80
C ARG A 200 -17.58 2.58 -7.90
N HIS A 201 -17.09 3.19 -8.98
CA HIS A 201 -16.45 2.44 -10.06
C HIS A 201 -15.12 1.80 -9.61
N ALA A 202 -14.32 2.51 -8.82
CA ALA A 202 -13.09 1.99 -8.24
C ALA A 202 -13.38 0.81 -7.29
N VAL A 203 -14.33 0.99 -6.36
CA VAL A 203 -14.79 -0.07 -5.44
C VAL A 203 -15.28 -1.29 -6.23
N TYR A 204 -16.12 -1.09 -7.25
CA TYR A 204 -16.60 -2.18 -8.10
C TYR A 204 -15.45 -2.93 -8.77
N THR A 205 -14.49 -2.21 -9.33
CA THR A 205 -13.33 -2.79 -10.02
C THR A 205 -12.47 -3.61 -9.06
N ASP A 206 -12.16 -3.07 -7.89
CA ASP A 206 -11.32 -3.72 -6.89
C ASP A 206 -12.01 -4.96 -6.30
N ILE A 207 -13.30 -4.85 -5.94
CA ILE A 207 -14.10 -5.98 -5.43
C ILE A 207 -14.27 -7.07 -6.51
N THR A 208 -14.56 -6.69 -7.76
CA THR A 208 -14.68 -7.66 -8.85
C THR A 208 -13.36 -8.37 -9.14
N ARG A 209 -12.24 -7.65 -9.05
CA ARG A 209 -10.90 -8.26 -9.16
C ARG A 209 -10.69 -9.28 -8.05
N LEU A 210 -11.01 -8.94 -6.81
CA LEU A 210 -10.93 -9.85 -5.66
C LEU A 210 -11.83 -11.08 -5.83
N LEU A 211 -13.08 -10.92 -6.28
CA LEU A 211 -14.01 -12.02 -6.57
C LEU A 211 -13.46 -12.97 -7.64
N ARG A 212 -12.90 -12.42 -8.72
CA ARG A 212 -12.33 -13.21 -9.84
C ARG A 212 -11.12 -14.04 -9.43
N LEU A 213 -10.35 -13.59 -8.44
CA LEU A 213 -9.19 -14.35 -7.95
C LEU A 213 -9.61 -15.62 -7.20
N ARG A 214 -10.80 -15.63 -6.58
CA ARG A 214 -11.24 -16.68 -5.64
C ARG A 214 -12.72 -17.01 -5.78
N THR A 215 -13.16 -17.33 -6.99
CA THR A 215 -14.59 -17.54 -7.31
C THR A 215 -15.25 -18.73 -6.60
N GLN A 216 -14.47 -19.66 -6.04
CA GLN A 216 -14.99 -20.89 -5.40
C GLN A 216 -14.62 -20.99 -3.92
N ASP A 217 -14.15 -19.91 -3.32
CA ASP A 217 -13.67 -19.92 -1.94
C ASP A 217 -14.84 -19.88 -0.93
N PRO A 218 -14.97 -20.86 -0.03
CA PRO A 218 -16.03 -20.86 1.00
C PRO A 218 -15.92 -19.68 1.98
N ALA A 219 -14.78 -19.00 2.05
CA ALA A 219 -14.61 -17.79 2.85
C ALA A 219 -15.59 -16.67 2.46
N TRP A 220 -16.07 -16.66 1.22
CA TRP A 220 -17.02 -15.66 0.74
C TRP A 220 -18.35 -15.69 1.48
N ASP A 221 -18.88 -16.85 1.86
CA ASP A 221 -20.18 -16.91 2.56
C ASP A 221 -20.12 -16.26 3.94
N GLN A 222 -19.01 -16.49 4.65
CA GLN A 222 -18.76 -15.84 5.94
C GLN A 222 -18.47 -14.35 5.76
N CYS A 223 -17.68 -13.97 4.75
CA CYS A 223 -17.41 -12.56 4.43
C CYS A 223 -18.71 -11.80 4.14
N ARG A 224 -19.57 -12.35 3.27
CA ARG A 224 -20.90 -11.79 2.93
C ARG A 224 -21.76 -11.59 4.16
N THR A 225 -21.81 -12.60 5.04
CA THR A 225 -22.58 -12.53 6.29
C THR A 225 -22.09 -11.38 7.17
N LYS A 226 -20.78 -11.30 7.42
CA LYS A 226 -20.19 -10.21 8.23
C LYS A 226 -20.40 -8.82 7.61
N LEU A 227 -20.30 -8.69 6.28
CA LEU A 227 -20.58 -7.42 5.60
C LEU A 227 -22.04 -7.00 5.74
N ARG A 228 -23.00 -7.94 5.71
CA ARG A 228 -24.42 -7.64 5.96
C ARG A 228 -24.67 -7.24 7.43
N ASP A 229 -23.99 -7.91 8.37
CA ASP A 229 -24.10 -7.58 9.79
C ASP A 229 -23.61 -6.15 10.06
N LEU A 230 -22.55 -5.70 9.37
CA LEU A 230 -22.06 -4.31 9.42
C LEU A 230 -23.06 -3.28 8.89
N VAL A 231 -23.85 -3.62 7.86
CA VAL A 231 -24.90 -2.72 7.32
C VAL A 231 -26.14 -2.74 8.21
N GLY A 232 -26.33 -3.83 8.97
CA GLY A 232 -27.44 -4.03 9.89
C GLY A 232 -27.29 -3.27 11.22
N LYS A 233 -28.05 -3.73 12.22
CA LYS A 233 -28.11 -3.08 13.55
C LYS A 233 -26.79 -3.14 14.33
N ASP A 234 -25.92 -4.11 14.01
CA ASP A 234 -24.67 -4.35 14.72
C ASP A 234 -23.51 -3.47 14.24
N GLY A 235 -23.69 -2.75 13.12
CA GLY A 235 -22.67 -1.87 12.54
C GLY A 235 -22.29 -0.68 13.43
N ALA A 236 -23.22 -0.16 14.24
CA ALA A 236 -22.97 1.05 15.03
C ALA A 236 -21.81 0.87 16.03
N GLY A 237 -21.69 -0.31 16.65
CA GLY A 237 -20.58 -0.61 17.57
C GLY A 237 -19.25 -0.76 16.85
N PHE A 238 -19.26 -1.32 15.64
CA PHE A 238 -18.07 -1.40 14.80
C PHE A 238 -17.56 0.01 14.47
N PHE A 239 -18.35 0.86 13.82
CA PHE A 239 -17.87 2.19 13.41
C PHE A 239 -17.50 3.09 14.59
N ALA A 240 -18.17 2.96 15.75
CA ALA A 240 -17.85 3.72 16.95
C ALA A 240 -16.46 3.39 17.53
N GLN A 241 -15.96 2.17 17.29
CA GLN A 241 -14.62 1.76 17.73
C GLN A 241 -13.51 2.18 16.76
N HIS A 242 -13.88 2.51 15.52
CA HIS A 242 -12.91 2.85 14.49
C HIS A 242 -12.73 4.36 14.38
N ARG A 243 -11.51 4.77 14.05
CA ARG A 243 -11.11 6.17 13.93
C ARG A 243 -10.68 6.48 12.51
N ILE A 244 -11.02 7.67 12.04
CA ILE A 244 -10.60 8.25 10.77
C ILE A 244 -9.31 9.03 11.00
N TRP A 245 -8.31 8.86 10.15
CA TRP A 245 -7.17 9.78 10.13
C TRP A 245 -7.54 11.06 9.37
N GLN A 246 -7.59 12.19 10.06
CA GLN A 246 -7.83 13.51 9.47
C GLN A 246 -6.74 14.48 9.94
N ILE A 247 -6.00 15.06 8.98
CA ILE A 247 -5.05 16.17 9.20
C ILE A 247 -4.13 15.93 10.42
N GLY A 248 -3.49 14.77 10.47
CA GLY A 248 -2.51 14.44 11.52
C GLY A 248 -3.09 13.94 12.84
N ALA A 249 -4.41 13.70 12.93
CA ALA A 249 -5.04 13.16 14.13
C ALA A 249 -6.05 12.04 13.81
N LEU A 250 -6.21 11.11 14.76
CA LEU A 250 -7.27 10.11 14.75
C LEU A 250 -8.55 10.71 15.35
N CYS A 251 -9.57 10.89 14.52
CA CYS A 251 -10.88 11.40 14.90
C CYS A 251 -11.93 10.29 14.94
N GLU A 252 -12.91 10.40 15.84
CA GLU A 252 -14.11 9.55 15.79
C GLU A 252 -14.96 9.87 14.56
N MET A 253 -15.60 8.87 13.98
CA MET A 253 -16.49 9.07 12.85
C MET A 253 -17.75 9.85 13.26
N THR A 254 -18.12 10.85 12.48
CA THR A 254 -19.42 11.51 12.60
C THR A 254 -20.55 10.58 12.14
N VAL A 255 -21.78 10.82 12.60
CA VAL A 255 -22.97 10.07 12.17
C VAL A 255 -23.12 10.06 10.63
N GLN A 256 -22.75 11.16 9.98
CA GLN A 256 -22.79 11.28 8.51
C GLN A 256 -21.74 10.39 7.84
N GLU A 257 -20.50 10.39 8.34
CA GLU A 257 -19.44 9.51 7.83
C GLU A 257 -19.77 8.03 8.06
N ILE A 258 -20.39 7.69 9.20
CA ILE A 258 -20.87 6.33 9.47
C ILE A 258 -21.92 5.92 8.43
N GLN A 259 -22.88 6.79 8.13
CA GLN A 259 -23.90 6.49 7.11
C GLN A 259 -23.27 6.30 5.73
N VAL A 260 -22.30 7.14 5.35
CA VAL A 260 -21.56 6.99 4.08
C VAL A 260 -20.80 5.67 4.02
N ALA A 261 -20.14 5.28 5.12
CA ALA A 261 -19.45 4.01 5.24
C ALA A 261 -20.42 2.81 5.10
N GLN A 262 -21.57 2.88 5.75
CA GLN A 262 -22.62 1.85 5.64
C GLN A 262 -23.17 1.74 4.21
N ASP A 263 -23.40 2.87 3.53
CA ASP A 263 -23.88 2.88 2.15
C ASP A 263 -22.86 2.26 1.19
N ARG A 264 -21.56 2.50 1.42
CA ARG A 264 -20.47 1.89 0.65
C ARG A 264 -20.37 0.38 0.88
N ILE A 265 -20.46 -0.08 2.13
CA ILE A 265 -20.45 -1.51 2.44
C ILE A 265 -21.68 -2.19 1.86
N LYS A 266 -22.86 -1.56 1.93
CA LYS A 266 -24.07 -2.04 1.29
C LYS A 266 -23.87 -2.23 -0.22
N TYR A 267 -23.24 -1.26 -0.88
CA TYR A 267 -22.89 -1.39 -2.30
C TYR A 267 -21.95 -2.58 -2.56
N VAL A 268 -20.93 -2.80 -1.72
CA VAL A 268 -20.07 -3.98 -1.85
C VAL A 268 -20.85 -5.29 -1.68
N VAL A 269 -21.77 -5.37 -0.72
CA VAL A 269 -22.66 -6.53 -0.56
C VAL A 269 -23.47 -6.78 -1.83
N GLU A 270 -24.05 -5.73 -2.42
CA GLU A 270 -24.81 -5.84 -3.68
C GLU A 270 -23.94 -6.39 -4.84
N VAL A 271 -22.70 -5.91 -4.96
CA VAL A 271 -21.75 -6.39 -5.99
C VAL A 271 -21.38 -7.86 -5.78
N VAL A 272 -21.06 -8.24 -4.53
CA VAL A 272 -20.70 -9.62 -4.18
C VAL A 272 -21.88 -10.57 -4.36
N ASP A 273 -23.08 -10.18 -3.90
CA ASP A 273 -24.29 -11.00 -4.04
C ASP A 273 -24.68 -11.17 -5.51
N GLY A 274 -24.61 -10.11 -6.33
CA GLY A 274 -24.84 -10.20 -7.77
C GLY A 274 -23.89 -11.18 -8.47
N PHE A 275 -22.61 -11.15 -8.09
CA PHE A 275 -21.60 -12.06 -8.65
C PHE A 275 -21.91 -13.54 -8.37
N PHE A 276 -22.27 -13.90 -7.14
CA PHE A 276 -22.50 -15.29 -6.73
C PHE A 276 -23.90 -15.82 -7.06
N ASP A 277 -24.92 -14.98 -7.00
CA ASP A 277 -26.31 -15.42 -7.19
C ASP A 277 -26.69 -15.52 -8.69
N GLY A 278 -25.69 -15.40 -9.60
CA GLY A 278 -25.89 -15.39 -11.05
C GLY A 278 -26.70 -14.17 -11.53
N GLY A 279 -26.75 -13.14 -10.70
CA GLY A 279 -27.61 -11.98 -10.85
C GLY A 279 -26.86 -10.80 -11.46
N VAL A 280 -27.17 -10.52 -12.72
CA VAL A 280 -26.77 -9.33 -13.49
C VAL A 280 -25.36 -9.41 -14.04
N ASP A 281 -25.25 -9.26 -15.35
CA ASP A 281 -24.02 -8.89 -16.04
C ASP A 281 -23.67 -7.44 -15.65
N ILE A 282 -23.01 -7.28 -14.48
CA ILE A 282 -22.82 -5.98 -13.82
C ILE A 282 -22.01 -5.00 -14.71
N SER A 283 -21.32 -5.51 -15.74
CA SER A 283 -20.60 -4.68 -16.70
C SER A 283 -21.47 -3.81 -17.62
N VAL A 284 -22.79 -4.01 -17.69
CA VAL A 284 -23.63 -3.38 -18.74
C VAL A 284 -24.52 -2.23 -18.24
N THR A 285 -24.72 -2.04 -16.94
CA THR A 285 -25.74 -1.09 -16.43
C THR A 285 -25.24 0.01 -15.51
N TYR A 286 -23.98 0.46 -15.65
CA TYR A 286 -23.53 1.71 -15.04
C TYR A 286 -23.56 2.86 -16.07
N ASP A 287 -24.75 3.13 -16.61
CA ASP A 287 -25.04 4.39 -17.29
C ASP A 287 -25.46 5.41 -16.23
N SER A 288 -24.63 6.46 -16.06
CA SER A 288 -24.54 7.37 -14.91
C SER A 288 -25.78 8.26 -14.66
N THR A 289 -26.95 7.95 -15.24
CA THR A 289 -28.13 8.83 -15.25
C THR A 289 -29.44 8.19 -14.79
N ARG A 290 -29.48 6.91 -14.41
CA ARG A 290 -30.75 6.30 -13.98
C ARG A 290 -30.92 6.23 -12.46
N PRO A 291 -31.96 6.88 -11.88
CA PRO A 291 -32.38 6.61 -10.51
C PRO A 291 -33.00 5.21 -10.45
N LEU A 292 -32.73 4.52 -9.33
CA LEU A 292 -33.25 3.21 -8.93
C LEU A 292 -34.76 3.04 -9.19
N ILE A 293 -35.15 2.56 -10.38
CA ILE A 293 -36.45 1.92 -10.64
C ILE A 293 -36.20 0.80 -11.64
N GLY A 294 -36.31 -0.45 -11.18
CA GLY A 294 -36.16 -1.61 -12.05
C GLY A 294 -36.10 -3.00 -11.39
N ARG A 295 -36.77 -3.21 -10.24
CA ARG A 295 -37.31 -4.54 -9.96
C ARG A 295 -38.58 -4.68 -10.81
N VAL A 296 -38.78 -5.87 -11.39
CA VAL A 296 -39.79 -6.25 -12.39
C VAL A 296 -39.27 -6.11 -13.83
N LEU A 297 -38.56 -7.14 -14.30
CA LEU A 297 -39.01 -7.99 -15.41
C LEU A 297 -38.12 -9.24 -15.43
N GLY A 298 -38.76 -10.41 -15.38
CA GLY A 298 -38.10 -11.69 -15.24
C GLY A 298 -37.29 -12.09 -16.47
N TRP A 299 -36.09 -12.61 -16.22
CA TRP A 299 -35.37 -13.40 -17.21
C TRP A 299 -35.19 -14.83 -16.71
N HIS A 300 -36.04 -15.69 -17.26
CA HIS A 300 -35.87 -17.13 -17.29
C HIS A 300 -34.83 -17.49 -18.34
N PHE A 301 -33.67 -17.98 -17.90
CA PHE A 301 -32.92 -18.97 -18.65
C PHE A 301 -32.59 -20.13 -17.71
N GLY A 302 -33.17 -21.30 -18.00
CA GLY A 302 -32.78 -22.55 -17.32
C GLY A 302 -33.90 -23.40 -16.71
N ARG A 303 -35.08 -23.51 -17.32
CA ARG A 303 -35.90 -24.73 -17.15
C ARG A 303 -36.05 -25.44 -18.49
N LYS A 304 -35.45 -26.62 -18.55
CA LYS A 304 -35.62 -27.66 -19.56
C LYS A 304 -37.13 -27.92 -19.74
N PRO A 305 -37.71 -27.85 -20.95
CA PRO A 305 -39.12 -28.13 -21.14
C PRO A 305 -39.40 -29.62 -20.86
N PRO A 306 -40.54 -29.97 -20.23
CA PRO A 306 -40.95 -31.36 -20.09
C PRO A 306 -41.23 -31.94 -21.48
N GLY A 307 -40.67 -33.12 -21.74
CA GLY A 307 -40.86 -33.85 -22.99
C GLY A 307 -42.35 -34.03 -23.29
N LYS A 308 -42.73 -33.66 -24.51
CA LYS A 308 -44.05 -33.97 -25.07
C LYS A 308 -44.18 -35.48 -25.24
N SER A 309 -45.27 -36.01 -24.69
CA SER A 309 -45.81 -37.34 -24.93
C SER A 309 -46.15 -37.49 -26.42
N GLU A 310 -45.60 -38.51 -27.07
CA GLU A 310 -46.08 -39.01 -28.35
C GLU A 310 -47.44 -39.69 -28.13
N GLN A 311 -48.52 -39.03 -28.55
CA GLN A 311 -49.78 -39.71 -28.83
C GLN A 311 -49.69 -40.26 -30.25
N GLY A 312 -49.56 -41.58 -30.34
CA GLY A 312 -49.78 -42.33 -31.57
C GLY A 312 -51.28 -42.45 -31.88
N GLN A 313 -51.63 -42.06 -33.09
CA GLN A 313 -52.88 -42.35 -33.81
C GLN A 313 -52.45 -42.28 -35.28
N GLN A 314 -52.47 -43.30 -36.13
CA GLN A 314 -53.51 -44.24 -36.60
C GLN A 314 -52.74 -45.26 -37.51
N VAL A 315 -53.12 -46.52 -37.72
CA VAL A 315 -54.25 -47.10 -38.47
C VAL A 315 -54.32 -48.58 -38.13
#